data_AF-A0A9X1P813-F1
#
_entry.id   AF-A0A9X1P813-F1
#
_cell.length_a   1.000
_cell.length_b   1.000
_cell.length_c   1.000
_cell.angle_alpha   90.00
_cell.angle_beta   90.00
_cell.angle_gamma   90.00
#
_symmetry.space_group_name_H-M   'P 1'
#
loop_
_entity.id
_entity.type
_entity.pdbx_description
1 polymer ?
#
loop_
_entity_poly.entity_id
_entity_poly.type
_entity_poly.pdbx_seq_one_letter_code
_entity_poly.pdbx_strand_id
1 'polypeptide(L)'
;MNGDDIERGTLGESFDSFLKDQGIHEEATATATKRVIAYQLQQIMEEQGITKTEMARRLATSRAQLDRLLDPDNETVTLATLSRAAHAVGRTIRLELA
;
A
#
# COMPACT_ATOMS: atom_id res chain seq x y z
N MET A 1 -42.12 19.78 -19.27
CA MET A 1 -41.18 18.66 -19.28
C MET A 1 -41.27 18.01 -17.91
N ASN A 2 -41.79 16.78 -17.85
CA ASN A 2 -42.00 16.07 -16.59
C ASN A 2 -40.64 15.56 -16.09
N GLY A 3 -40.30 15.87 -14.84
CA GLY A 3 -39.03 15.51 -14.22
C GLY A 3 -38.98 14.09 -13.68
N ASP A 4 -39.59 13.13 -14.36
CA ASP A 4 -39.80 11.76 -13.84
C ASP A 4 -38.86 10.71 -14.44
N ASP A 5 -37.96 11.09 -15.37
CA ASP A 5 -36.99 10.17 -15.98
C ASP A 5 -35.62 10.26 -15.29
N ILE A 6 -35.57 10.06 -13.97
CA ILE A 6 -34.31 9.72 -13.30
C ILE A 6 -34.23 8.19 -13.22
N GLU A 7 -33.48 7.57 -14.14
CA GLU A 7 -33.08 6.16 -14.03
C GLU A 7 -32.33 5.96 -12.71
N ARG A 8 -33.01 5.37 -11.71
CA ARG A 8 -32.36 4.93 -10.47
C ARG A 8 -31.64 3.62 -10.75
N GLY A 9 -30.36 3.73 -11.14
CA GLY A 9 -29.47 2.57 -11.25
C GLY A 9 -29.38 1.84 -9.90
N THR A 10 -29.50 0.52 -9.92
CA THR A 10 -29.24 -0.33 -8.75
C THR A 10 -27.74 -0.41 -8.50
N LEU A 11 -27.30 -0.31 -7.24
CA LEU A 11 -25.92 -0.64 -6.89
C LEU A 11 -25.65 -2.09 -7.34
N GLY A 12 -24.64 -2.27 -8.19
CA GLY A 12 -24.16 -3.58 -8.61
C GLY A 12 -23.51 -4.35 -7.47
N GLU A 13 -22.95 -5.50 -7.80
CA GLU A 13 -22.20 -6.31 -6.85
C GLU A 13 -20.97 -5.57 -6.31
N SER A 14 -20.46 -6.02 -5.16
CA SER A 14 -19.30 -5.39 -4.53
C SER A 14 -18.06 -5.48 -5.42
N PHE A 15 -17.12 -4.54 -5.28
CA PHE A 15 -15.84 -4.62 -5.99
C PHE A 15 -15.08 -5.91 -5.64
N ASP A 16 -15.18 -6.39 -4.39
CA ASP A 16 -14.59 -7.67 -3.99
C ASP A 16 -15.23 -8.86 -4.73
N SER A 17 -16.54 -8.84 -4.97
CA SER A 17 -17.23 -9.84 -5.78
C SER A 17 -16.67 -9.84 -7.20
N PHE A 18 -16.58 -8.66 -7.81
CA PHE A 18 -15.97 -8.49 -9.13
C PHE A 18 -14.53 -9.04 -9.18
N LEU A 19 -13.68 -8.70 -8.21
CA LEU A 19 -12.29 -9.17 -8.16
C LEU A 19 -12.19 -10.70 -7.98
N LYS A 20 -13.13 -11.31 -7.25
CA LYS A 20 -13.23 -12.77 -7.08
C LYS A 20 -13.65 -13.45 -8.38
N ASP A 21 -14.63 -12.89 -9.08
CA ASP A 21 -15.08 -13.39 -10.38
C ASP A 21 -13.99 -13.30 -11.45
N GLN A 22 -13.14 -12.27 -11.37
CA GLN A 22 -11.96 -12.14 -12.23
C GLN A 22 -10.79 -13.05 -11.80
N GLY A 23 -10.87 -13.73 -10.65
CA GLY A 23 -9.80 -14.59 -10.13
C GLY A 23 -8.55 -13.85 -9.64
N ILE A 24 -8.62 -12.52 -9.44
CA ILE A 24 -7.47 -11.67 -9.07
C ILE A 24 -7.56 -11.10 -7.65
N HIS A 25 -8.59 -11.47 -6.88
CA HIS A 25 -8.84 -10.92 -5.55
C HIS A 25 -7.64 -11.02 -4.61
N GLU A 26 -6.97 -12.18 -4.56
CA GLU A 26 -5.82 -12.38 -3.68
C GLU A 26 -4.63 -11.48 -4.06
N GLU A 27 -4.29 -11.43 -5.35
CA GLU A 27 -3.20 -10.59 -5.88
C GLU A 27 -3.48 -9.09 -5.67
N ALA A 28 -4.72 -8.67 -5.94
CA ALA A 28 -5.17 -7.30 -5.73
C ALA A 28 -5.07 -6.91 -4.24
N THR A 29 -5.47 -7.81 -3.33
CA THR A 29 -5.40 -7.60 -1.88
C THR A 29 -3.95 -7.49 -1.39
N ALA A 30 -3.08 -8.37 -1.87
CA ALA A 30 -1.65 -8.33 -1.53
C ALA A 30 -1.00 -7.02 -2.00
N THR A 31 -1.30 -6.62 -3.23
CA THR A 31 -0.83 -5.36 -3.82
C THR A 31 -1.33 -4.15 -3.03
N ALA A 32 -2.62 -4.12 -2.69
CA ALA A 32 -3.21 -3.05 -1.90
C ALA A 32 -2.56 -2.94 -0.51
N THR A 33 -2.36 -4.06 0.17
CA THR A 33 -1.71 -4.12 1.50
C THR A 33 -0.31 -3.49 1.45
N LYS A 34 0.49 -3.87 0.45
CA LYS A 34 1.83 -3.32 0.28
C LYS A 34 1.81 -1.82 -0.05
N ARG A 35 0.89 -1.36 -0.90
CA ARG A 35 0.72 0.06 -1.22
C ARG A 35 0.37 0.89 0.01
N VAL A 36 -0.52 0.38 0.87
CA VAL A 36 -0.88 1.03 2.14
C VAL A 36 0.35 1.16 3.06
N ILE A 37 1.15 0.12 3.20
CA ILE A 37 2.35 0.15 4.05
C ILE A 37 3.39 1.15 3.50
N ALA A 38 3.64 1.14 2.19
CA ALA A 38 4.56 2.08 1.55
C ALA A 38 4.11 3.53 1.73
N TYR A 39 2.81 3.80 1.53
CA TYR A 39 2.22 5.11 1.76
C TYR A 39 2.38 5.57 3.21
N GLN A 40 2.03 4.72 4.18
CA GLN A 40 2.20 5.03 5.61
C GLN A 40 3.66 5.36 5.95
N LEU A 41 4.62 4.61 5.40
CA LEU A 41 6.03 4.88 5.61
C LEU A 41 6.45 6.25 5.06
N GLN A 42 5.98 6.62 3.86
CA GLN A 42 6.25 7.94 3.28
C GLN A 42 5.66 9.06 4.14
N GLN A 43 4.43 8.92 4.62
CA GLN A 43 3.80 9.90 5.50
C GLN A 43 4.60 10.09 6.80
N ILE A 44 5.03 9.01 7.44
CA ILE A 44 5.85 9.10 8.66
C ILE A 44 7.21 9.76 8.37
N MET A 45 7.83 9.47 7.23
CA MET A 45 9.06 10.11 6.81
C MET A 45 8.87 11.63 6.65
N GLU A 46 7.77 12.05 6.02
CA GLU A 46 7.41 13.47 5.86
C GLU A 46 7.18 14.14 7.22
N GLU A 47 6.37 13.54 8.10
CA GLU A 47 6.09 14.02 9.45
C GLU A 47 7.35 14.19 10.30
N GLN A 48 8.32 13.28 10.16
CA GLN A 48 9.57 13.29 10.92
C GLN A 48 10.71 14.05 10.22
N GLY A 49 10.48 14.60 9.02
CA GLY A 49 11.52 15.26 8.22
C GLY A 49 12.65 14.31 7.77
N ILE A 50 12.39 13.02 7.63
CA ILE A 50 13.36 12.01 7.21
C ILE A 50 13.45 12.01 5.68
N THR A 51 14.59 12.44 5.15
CA THR A 51 14.85 12.36 3.72
C THR A 51 15.05 10.92 3.24
N LYS A 52 14.84 10.66 1.95
CA LYS A 52 15.15 9.35 1.33
C LYS A 52 16.61 8.93 1.55
N THR A 53 17.55 9.88 1.49
CA THR A 53 18.98 9.60 1.74
C THR A 53 19.21 9.15 3.19
N GLU A 54 18.62 9.85 4.15
CA GLU A 54 18.73 9.48 5.57
C GLU A 54 18.06 8.13 5.84
N MET A 55 16.88 7.88 5.28
CA MET A 55 16.20 6.59 5.43
C MET A 55 17.01 5.43 4.85
N ALA A 56 17.61 5.63 3.66
CA ALA A 56 18.48 4.63 3.04
C ALA A 56 19.70 4.33 3.93
N ARG A 57 20.28 5.37 4.56
CA ARG A 57 21.36 5.24 5.55
C ARG A 57 20.92 4.44 6.77
N ARG A 58 19.75 4.72 7.36
CA ARG A 58 19.18 3.97 8.50
C ARG A 58 18.97 2.50 8.19
N LEU A 59 18.60 2.18 6.94
CA LEU A 59 18.37 0.82 6.48
C LEU A 59 19.63 0.10 5.98
N ALA A 60 20.80 0.76 6.01
CA ALA A 60 22.04 0.25 5.41
C ALA A 60 21.83 -0.24 3.96
N THR A 61 21.10 0.54 3.17
CA THR A 61 20.71 0.20 1.79
C THR A 61 20.97 1.35 0.83
N SER A 62 20.94 1.08 -0.48
CA SER A 62 21.05 2.13 -1.49
C SER A 62 19.75 2.93 -1.62
N ARG A 63 19.85 4.18 -2.09
CA ARG A 63 18.66 4.99 -2.42
C ARG A 63 17.75 4.29 -3.43
N ALA A 64 18.31 3.60 -4.43
CA ALA A 64 17.55 2.85 -5.41
C ALA A 64 16.76 1.67 -4.80
N GLN A 65 17.33 0.98 -3.80
CA GLN A 65 16.61 -0.07 -3.07
C GLN A 65 15.50 0.50 -2.18
N LEU A 66 15.72 1.67 -1.57
CA LEU A 66 14.67 2.37 -0.85
C LEU A 66 13.56 2.83 -1.80
N ASP A 67 13.90 3.38 -2.96
CA ASP A 67 12.91 3.82 -3.95
C ASP A 67 12.03 2.64 -4.38
N ARG A 68 12.60 1.45 -4.60
CA ARG A 68 11.82 0.23 -4.86
C ARG A 68 10.88 -0.17 -3.72
N LEU A 69 11.29 0.05 -2.46
CA LEU A 69 10.44 -0.24 -1.31
C LEU A 69 9.26 0.74 -1.20
N LEU A 70 9.50 2.01 -1.55
CA LEU A 70 8.49 3.07 -1.49
C LEU A 70 7.60 3.14 -2.74
N ASP A 71 8.07 2.61 -3.86
CA ASP A 71 7.37 2.58 -5.14
C ASP A 71 6.12 1.70 -5.03
N PRO A 72 4.90 2.23 -5.22
CA PRO A 72 3.65 1.48 -5.11
C PRO A 72 3.50 0.39 -6.18
N ASP A 73 4.22 0.48 -7.30
CA ASP A 73 4.11 -0.43 -8.45
C ASP A 73 5.17 -1.53 -8.45
N ASN A 74 6.12 -1.48 -7.50
CA ASN A 74 7.08 -2.58 -7.33
C ASN A 74 6.45 -3.80 -6.65
N GLU A 75 6.25 -4.89 -7.37
CA GLU A 75 5.52 -6.06 -6.85
C GLU A 75 6.24 -6.80 -5.72
N THR A 76 7.57 -6.71 -5.62
CA THR A 76 8.34 -7.63 -4.75
C THR A 76 9.09 -6.92 -3.63
N VAL A 77 8.53 -7.03 -2.41
CA VAL A 77 9.19 -6.66 -1.15
C VAL A 77 8.98 -7.76 -0.12
N THR A 78 9.99 -8.01 0.71
CA THR A 78 9.88 -9.02 1.77
C THR A 78 9.34 -8.41 3.05
N LEU A 79 8.62 -9.21 3.86
CA LEU A 79 8.18 -8.81 5.20
C LEU A 79 9.36 -8.34 6.08
N ALA A 80 10.52 -8.98 5.95
CA ALA A 80 11.74 -8.57 6.66
C ALA A 80 12.18 -7.15 6.29
N THR A 81 12.05 -6.76 5.02
CA THR A 81 12.44 -5.42 4.56
C THR A 81 11.43 -4.37 5.04
N LEU A 82 10.13 -4.67 4.95
CA LEU A 82 9.07 -3.81 5.47
C LEU A 82 9.22 -3.60 6.99
N SER A 83 9.53 -4.68 7.74
CA SER A 83 9.74 -4.62 9.19
C SER A 83 10.93 -3.72 9.55
N ARG A 84 12.09 -3.88 8.89
CA ARG A 84 13.23 -2.98 9.10
C ARG A 84 12.89 -1.52 8.77
N ALA A 85 12.15 -1.28 7.69
CA ALA A 85 11.72 0.06 7.33
C ALA A 85 10.81 0.70 8.39
N ALA A 86 9.83 -0.05 8.91
CA ALA A 86 9.01 0.42 10.02
C ALA A 86 9.87 0.74 11.27
N HIS A 87 10.82 -0.13 11.62
CA HIS A 87 11.72 0.12 12.76
C HIS A 87 12.58 1.36 12.58
N ALA A 88 13.07 1.65 11.37
CA ALA A 88 13.88 2.83 11.06
C ALA A 88 13.14 4.16 11.26
N VAL A 89 11.80 4.14 11.30
CA VAL A 89 10.94 5.29 11.62
C VAL A 89 10.28 5.19 13.01
N GLY A 90 10.73 4.27 13.86
CA GLY A 90 10.20 4.09 15.22
C GLY A 90 8.79 3.52 15.26
N ARG A 91 8.48 2.59 14.34
CA ARG A 91 7.20 1.86 14.26
C ARG A 91 7.45 0.36 14.14
N THR A 92 6.37 -0.41 14.17
CA THR A 92 6.36 -1.87 14.00
C THR A 92 5.19 -2.26 13.11
N ILE A 93 5.36 -3.31 12.30
CA ILE A 93 4.26 -3.90 11.54
C ILE A 93 3.50 -4.89 12.43
N ARG A 94 2.17 -4.84 12.38
CA ARG A 94 1.28 -5.85 12.97
C ARG A 94 0.50 -6.52 11.84
N LEU A 95 0.50 -7.85 11.83
CA LEU A 95 -0.21 -8.69 10.88
C LEU A 95 -1.00 -9.74 11.66
N GLU A 96 -2.17 -10.08 11.16
CA GLU A 96 -3.01 -11.14 11.68
C GLU A 96 -3.51 -12.01 10.52
N LEU A 97 -3.78 -13.28 10.83
CA LEU A 97 -4.51 -14.16 9.91
C LEU A 97 -6.00 -13.97 10.21
N ALA A 98 -6.79 -13.75 9.15
CA ALA A 98 -8.24 -13.59 9.21
C ALA A 98 -8.95 -14.89 8.81
#